data_AF-A0A662GT16-F1
#
_entry.id   AF-A0A662GT16-F1
#
_cell.length_a   1.000
_cell.length_b   1.000
_cell.length_c   1.000
_cell.angle_alpha   90.00
_cell.angle_beta   90.00
_cell.angle_gamma   90.00
#
_symmetry.space_group_name_H-M   'P 1'
#
loop_
_entity.id
_entity.type
_entity.pdbx_description
1 polymer ?
#
loop_
_entity_poly.entity_id
_entity_poly.type
_entity_poly.pdbx_seq_one_letter_code
_entity_poly.pdbx_strand_id
1 'polypeptide(L)'
;MRVAVGSENPLKVEGVRAAFAHFYGSVDVVPCRPHLTIPKQPRSLREMLIGAIERAVHSLSRIEDADYGVGVEAGLFRVPGTITGYLKAELCVIVDREGGMTMGMSPSFEFPMEAVRLVIRGEVEEVEEVMERVFGMERIGERVGTIYYLTRGLVSRRDLVRQAVLMALVPRVNENLYKAALPKATDILAVLKSGVAYVSDRR
;
A
#
# COMPACT_ATOMS: atom_id res chain seq x y z
N MET A 1 2.21 11.76 -18.51
CA MET A 1 2.19 10.46 -17.80
C MET A 1 0.85 10.30 -17.13
N ARG A 2 0.20 9.15 -17.33
CA ARG A 2 -1.05 8.76 -16.69
C ARG A 2 -0.81 7.61 -15.72
N VAL A 3 -1.27 7.77 -14.48
CA VAL A 3 -1.09 6.82 -13.38
C VAL A 3 -2.45 6.39 -12.87
N ALA A 4 -2.80 5.13 -13.07
CA ALA A 4 -4.00 4.53 -12.52
C ALA A 4 -3.78 4.13 -11.06
N VAL A 5 -4.73 4.44 -10.16
CA VAL A 5 -4.60 4.14 -8.73
C VAL A 5 -5.75 3.25 -8.28
N GLY A 6 -5.43 2.07 -7.74
CA GLY A 6 -6.42 1.12 -7.22
C GLY A 6 -7.01 1.53 -5.85
N SER A 7 -7.48 2.77 -5.75
CA SER A 7 -8.18 3.32 -4.59
C SER A 7 -8.94 4.59 -4.95
N GLU A 8 -10.11 4.77 -4.30
CA GLU A 8 -10.88 6.02 -4.33
C GLU A 8 -10.61 6.90 -3.08
N ASN A 9 -9.74 6.44 -2.16
CA ASN A 9 -9.39 7.22 -0.97
C ASN A 9 -8.57 8.45 -1.38
N PRO A 10 -9.02 9.68 -1.08
CA PRO A 10 -8.37 10.91 -1.55
C PRO A 10 -6.94 11.05 -1.03
N LEU A 11 -6.62 10.57 0.16
CA LEU A 11 -5.26 10.62 0.71
C LEU A 11 -4.32 9.65 0.00
N LYS A 12 -4.84 8.50 -0.47
CA LYS A 12 -4.05 7.56 -1.26
C LYS A 12 -3.76 8.16 -2.65
N VAL A 13 -4.79 8.70 -3.30
CA VAL A 13 -4.66 9.33 -4.62
C VAL A 13 -3.70 10.52 -4.56
N GLU A 14 -3.83 11.38 -3.56
CA GLU A 14 -2.96 12.55 -3.39
C GLU A 14 -1.52 12.16 -3.01
N GLY A 15 -1.34 11.13 -2.17
CA GLY A 15 -0.01 10.61 -1.85
C GLY A 15 0.71 10.07 -3.09
N VAL A 16 0.00 9.34 -3.96
CA VAL A 16 0.52 8.88 -5.25
C VAL A 16 0.85 10.06 -6.16
N ARG A 17 -0.08 11.02 -6.32
CA ARG A 17 0.13 12.23 -7.12
C ARG A 17 1.37 12.98 -6.67
N ALA A 18 1.50 13.25 -5.38
CA ALA A 18 2.62 13.99 -4.82
C ALA A 18 3.97 13.28 -5.00
N ALA A 19 4.01 11.95 -4.96
CA ALA A 19 5.22 11.17 -5.18
C ALA A 19 5.63 11.12 -6.66
N PHE A 20 4.69 10.84 -7.56
CA PHE A 20 4.98 10.82 -9.00
C PHE A 20 5.34 12.21 -9.52
N ALA A 21 4.63 13.25 -9.07
CA ALA A 21 4.92 14.62 -9.50
C ALA A 21 6.31 15.11 -9.10
N HIS A 22 6.89 14.54 -8.04
CA HIS A 22 8.24 14.87 -7.61
C HIS A 22 9.31 14.52 -8.65
N PHE A 23 9.14 13.39 -9.36
CA PHE A 23 10.10 12.92 -10.36
C PHE A 23 9.70 13.24 -11.80
N TYR A 24 8.40 13.29 -12.09
CA TYR A 24 7.87 13.39 -13.46
C TYR A 24 7.10 14.69 -13.74
N GLY A 25 7.01 15.61 -12.77
CA GLY A 25 6.30 16.88 -12.93
C GLY A 25 4.79 16.72 -13.00
N SER A 26 4.14 17.22 -14.05
CA SER A 26 2.68 17.10 -14.17
C SER A 26 2.27 15.66 -14.52
N VAL A 27 1.47 15.05 -13.64
CA VAL A 27 0.97 13.67 -13.81
C VAL A 27 -0.56 13.63 -13.71
N ASP A 28 -1.18 12.93 -14.66
CA ASP A 28 -2.61 12.61 -14.63
C ASP A 28 -2.81 11.38 -13.74
N VAL A 29 -3.51 11.52 -12.62
CA VAL A 29 -3.71 10.43 -11.66
C VAL A 29 -5.19 10.12 -11.60
N VAL A 30 -5.54 8.91 -12.01
CA VAL A 30 -6.92 8.48 -12.21
C VAL A 30 -7.25 7.40 -11.17
N PRO A 31 -8.15 7.68 -10.21
CA PRO A 31 -8.56 6.67 -9.23
C PRO A 31 -9.48 5.64 -9.88
N CYS A 32 -9.39 4.40 -9.42
CA CYS A 32 -10.35 3.36 -9.72
C CYS A 32 -10.70 2.58 -8.44
N ARG A 33 -11.96 2.15 -8.34
CA ARG A 33 -12.37 1.22 -7.30
C ARG A 33 -11.70 -0.14 -7.54
N PRO A 34 -10.94 -0.67 -6.58
CA PRO A 34 -10.27 -1.95 -6.76
C PRO A 34 -11.23 -3.13 -6.55
N HIS A 35 -10.81 -4.32 -6.99
CA HIS A 35 -11.44 -5.59 -6.68
C HIS A 35 -10.37 -6.44 -5.97
N LEU A 36 -10.64 -6.82 -4.73
CA LEU A 36 -9.65 -7.44 -3.85
C LEU A 36 -10.15 -8.80 -3.37
N THR A 37 -9.23 -9.73 -3.18
CA THR A 37 -9.52 -11.08 -2.67
C THR A 37 -9.08 -11.28 -1.22
N ILE A 38 -8.59 -10.21 -0.59
CA ILE A 38 -8.12 -10.21 0.80
C ILE A 38 -9.13 -9.51 1.72
N PRO A 39 -9.07 -9.76 3.04
CA PRO A 39 -9.85 -9.01 4.02
C PRO A 39 -9.57 -7.49 3.98
N LYS A 40 -10.52 -6.68 4.46
CA LYS A 40 -10.37 -5.22 4.54
C LYS A 40 -9.14 -4.78 5.32
N GLN A 41 -8.85 -5.46 6.43
CA GLN A 41 -7.60 -5.30 7.19
C GLN A 41 -6.66 -6.48 6.94
N PRO A 42 -5.62 -6.31 6.10
CA PRO A 42 -4.49 -7.22 6.04
C PRO A 42 -3.78 -7.32 7.39
N ARG A 43 -3.46 -8.56 7.80
CA ARG A 43 -2.84 -8.89 9.10
C ARG A 43 -1.47 -9.55 8.94
N SER A 44 -0.99 -9.65 7.71
CA SER A 44 0.32 -10.18 7.35
C SER A 44 0.91 -9.43 6.16
N LEU A 45 2.25 -9.47 6.05
CA LEU A 45 2.95 -8.93 4.89
C LEU A 45 2.50 -9.60 3.57
N ARG A 46 2.18 -10.90 3.62
CA ARG A 46 1.65 -11.64 2.45
C ARG A 46 0.33 -11.05 1.98
N GLU A 47 -0.63 -10.82 2.88
CA GLU A 47 -1.92 -10.23 2.51
C GLU A 47 -1.75 -8.78 2.02
N MET A 48 -0.89 -7.98 2.67
CA MET A 48 -0.59 -6.62 2.22
C MET A 48 -0.05 -6.60 0.78
N LEU A 49 0.87 -7.52 0.48
CA LEU A 49 1.45 -7.63 -0.86
C LEU A 49 0.42 -8.09 -1.90
N ILE A 50 -0.42 -9.08 -1.58
CA ILE A 50 -1.53 -9.50 -2.45
C ILE A 50 -2.44 -8.29 -2.75
N GLY A 51 -2.88 -7.56 -1.74
CA GLY A 51 -3.76 -6.40 -1.90
C GLY A 51 -3.14 -5.30 -2.74
N ALA A 52 -1.89 -4.95 -2.49
CA ALA A 52 -1.18 -3.94 -3.27
C ALA A 52 -1.03 -4.37 -4.74
N ILE A 53 -0.68 -5.63 -5.02
CA ILE A 53 -0.58 -6.14 -6.39
C ILE A 53 -1.95 -6.14 -7.08
N GLU A 54 -3.00 -6.62 -6.43
CA GLU A 54 -4.36 -6.64 -6.99
C GLU A 54 -4.85 -5.24 -7.34
N ARG A 55 -4.63 -4.26 -6.46
CA ARG A 55 -4.94 -2.85 -6.72
C ARG A 55 -4.18 -2.32 -7.95
N ALA A 56 -2.88 -2.57 -8.02
CA ALA A 56 -2.03 -2.06 -9.10
C ALA A 56 -2.42 -2.67 -10.45
N VAL A 57 -2.55 -4.01 -10.51
CA VAL A 57 -2.91 -4.73 -11.74
C VAL A 57 -4.33 -4.38 -12.20
N HIS A 58 -5.29 -4.34 -11.27
CA HIS A 58 -6.66 -4.00 -11.61
C HIS A 58 -6.79 -2.55 -12.10
N SER A 59 -6.14 -1.59 -11.45
CA SER A 59 -6.21 -0.20 -11.90
C SER A 59 -5.58 0.00 -13.28
N LEU A 60 -4.45 -0.64 -13.55
CA LEU A 60 -3.80 -0.60 -14.87
C LEU A 60 -4.68 -1.20 -15.97
N SER A 61 -5.42 -2.27 -15.68
CA SER A 61 -6.29 -2.92 -16.68
C SER A 61 -7.61 -2.19 -16.93
N ARG A 62 -8.06 -1.35 -15.99
CA ARG A 62 -9.34 -0.62 -16.09
C ARG A 62 -9.21 0.77 -16.69
N ILE A 63 -8.06 1.41 -16.56
CA ILE A 63 -7.85 2.78 -17.03
C ILE A 63 -7.06 2.73 -18.34
N GLU A 64 -7.73 3.09 -19.43
CA GLU A 64 -7.11 3.19 -20.75
C GLU A 64 -5.97 4.22 -20.74
N ASP A 65 -4.92 3.93 -21.52
CA ASP A 65 -3.75 4.80 -21.67
C ASP A 65 -2.95 5.08 -20.38
N ALA A 66 -3.17 4.31 -19.30
CA ALA A 66 -2.31 4.39 -18.12
C ALA A 66 -0.91 3.81 -18.39
N ASP A 67 0.12 4.54 -18.00
CA ASP A 67 1.53 4.13 -18.06
C ASP A 67 1.88 3.17 -16.90
N TYR A 68 1.29 3.46 -15.73
CA TYR A 68 1.47 2.71 -14.50
C TYR A 68 0.15 2.46 -13.78
N GLY A 69 0.04 1.29 -13.15
CA GLY A 69 -0.94 0.99 -12.11
C GLY A 69 -0.28 1.03 -10.74
N VAL A 70 -0.95 1.65 -9.77
CA VAL A 70 -0.43 1.85 -8.42
C VAL A 70 -1.42 1.30 -7.41
N GLY A 71 -0.92 0.41 -6.56
CA GLY A 71 -1.66 -0.16 -5.46
C GLY A 71 -0.98 0.14 -4.14
N VAL A 72 -1.70 0.76 -3.23
CA VAL A 72 -1.23 1.03 -1.86
C VAL A 72 -2.15 0.33 -0.88
N GLU A 73 -1.60 -0.55 -0.07
CA GLU A 73 -2.33 -1.34 0.91
C GLU A 73 -1.81 -1.09 2.33
N ALA A 74 -2.72 -0.72 3.23
CA ALA A 74 -2.40 -0.56 4.63
C ALA A 74 -2.54 -1.92 5.31
N GLY A 75 -1.68 -2.25 6.26
CA GLY A 75 -1.85 -3.50 6.99
C GLY A 75 -1.00 -3.59 8.24
N LEU A 76 -1.33 -4.60 9.04
CA LEU A 76 -0.53 -5.04 10.17
C LEU A 76 0.38 -6.20 9.73
N PHE A 77 1.59 -6.26 10.26
CA PHE A 77 2.48 -7.41 10.06
C PHE A 77 3.25 -7.72 11.35
N ARG A 78 3.51 -9.01 11.59
CA ARG A 78 4.11 -9.48 12.84
C ARG A 78 5.58 -9.09 12.93
N VAL A 79 5.98 -8.49 14.06
CA VAL A 79 7.37 -8.15 14.36
C VAL A 79 7.65 -8.45 15.84
N PRO A 80 8.57 -9.37 16.16
CA PRO A 80 9.00 -9.62 17.54
C PRO A 80 9.56 -8.35 18.21
N GLY A 81 9.35 -8.22 19.52
CA GLY A 81 9.86 -7.08 20.30
C GLY A 81 8.96 -5.83 20.30
N THR A 82 7.80 -5.87 19.64
CA THR A 82 6.75 -4.84 19.74
C THR A 82 5.81 -5.13 20.91
N ILE A 83 5.17 -4.09 21.45
CA ILE A 83 4.17 -4.18 22.55
C ILE A 83 2.98 -5.05 22.13
N THR A 84 2.55 -4.97 20.87
CA THR A 84 1.37 -5.70 20.36
C THR A 84 1.70 -6.99 19.60
N GLY A 85 2.97 -7.21 19.27
CA GLY A 85 3.41 -8.23 18.32
C GLY A 85 3.27 -7.82 16.84
N TYR A 86 2.82 -6.59 16.54
CA TYR A 86 2.57 -6.08 15.19
C TYR A 86 3.09 -4.65 14.99
N LEU A 87 3.48 -4.35 13.75
CA LEU A 87 3.63 -2.99 13.22
C LEU A 87 2.57 -2.74 12.14
N LYS A 88 2.21 -1.47 11.95
CA LYS A 88 1.37 -0.99 10.84
C LYS A 88 2.22 -0.22 9.82
N ALA A 89 1.98 -0.43 8.53
CA ALA A 89 2.57 0.34 7.44
C ALA A 89 1.64 0.44 6.22
N GLU A 90 1.98 1.32 5.29
CA GLU A 90 1.44 1.33 3.93
C GLU A 90 2.46 0.67 3.00
N LEU A 91 2.05 -0.36 2.26
CA LEU A 91 2.87 -1.03 1.24
C LEU A 91 2.38 -0.61 -0.14
N CYS A 92 3.30 -0.11 -0.97
CA CYS A 92 3.04 0.32 -2.33
C CYS A 92 3.63 -0.68 -3.33
N VAL A 93 2.86 -0.97 -4.37
CA VAL A 93 3.29 -1.69 -5.57
C VAL A 93 2.99 -0.81 -6.79
N ILE A 94 3.95 -0.70 -7.70
CA ILE A 94 3.81 0.00 -8.99
C ILE A 94 4.04 -1.02 -10.10
N VAL A 95 3.07 -1.15 -11.01
CA VAL A 95 3.11 -2.06 -12.16
C VAL A 95 3.11 -1.24 -13.45
N ASP A 96 3.99 -1.56 -14.38
CA ASP A 96 4.02 -0.96 -15.73
C ASP A 96 3.24 -1.81 -16.74
N ARG A 97 3.10 -1.31 -17.97
CA ARG A 97 2.40 -2.00 -19.08
C ARG A 97 2.99 -3.34 -19.47
N GLU A 98 4.27 -3.57 -19.20
CA GLU A 98 4.89 -4.88 -19.42
C GLU A 98 4.61 -5.86 -18.27
N GLY A 99 3.89 -5.42 -17.24
CA GLY A 99 3.59 -6.18 -16.03
C GLY A 99 4.74 -6.22 -15.03
N GLY A 100 5.83 -5.50 -15.26
CA GLY A 100 6.95 -5.37 -14.35
C GLY A 100 6.54 -4.62 -13.09
N MET A 101 6.89 -5.15 -11.91
CA MET A 101 6.55 -4.54 -10.62
C MET A 101 7.77 -4.04 -9.85
N THR A 102 7.58 -2.93 -9.15
CA THR A 102 8.44 -2.46 -8.06
C THR A 102 7.60 -2.25 -6.81
N MET A 103 8.24 -2.26 -5.64
CA MET A 103 7.54 -2.10 -4.37
C MET A 103 8.34 -1.28 -3.37
N GLY A 104 7.64 -0.70 -2.42
CA GLY A 104 8.20 0.09 -1.33
C GLY A 104 7.21 0.16 -0.18
N MET A 105 7.70 0.50 1.02
CA MET A 105 6.87 0.63 2.21
C MET A 105 7.12 1.97 2.88
N SER A 106 6.09 2.50 3.54
CA SER A 106 6.26 3.63 4.46
C SER A 106 7.06 3.20 5.70
N PRO A 107 7.57 4.15 6.49
CA PRO A 107 7.91 3.87 7.88
C PRO A 107 6.74 3.18 8.58
N SER A 108 7.08 2.25 9.47
CA SER A 108 6.12 1.48 10.23
C SER A 108 6.07 1.93 11.68
N PHE A 109 4.98 1.64 12.38
CA PHE A 109 4.79 2.05 13.77
C PHE A 109 3.90 1.07 14.52
N GLU A 110 4.03 1.05 15.85
CA GLU A 110 3.15 0.29 16.72
C GLU A 110 1.76 0.96 16.81
N PHE A 111 0.70 0.16 16.65
CA PHE A 111 -0.67 0.65 16.70
C PHE A 111 -1.30 0.40 18.08
N PRO A 112 -2.26 1.24 18.56
CA PRO A 112 -2.91 1.04 19.85
C PRO A 112 -3.37 -0.40 20.10
N MET A 113 -2.97 -0.95 21.27
CA MET A 113 -3.13 -2.37 21.60
C MET A 113 -4.57 -2.85 21.46
N GLU A 114 -5.54 -2.07 21.94
CA GLU A 114 -6.95 -2.47 21.88
C GLU A 114 -7.43 -2.65 20.43
N ALA A 115 -7.09 -1.71 19.55
CA ALA A 115 -7.44 -1.80 18.14
C ALA A 115 -6.81 -3.02 17.46
N VAL A 116 -5.53 -3.30 17.75
CA VAL A 116 -4.86 -4.50 17.24
C VAL A 116 -5.56 -5.77 17.76
N ARG A 117 -5.84 -5.87 19.06
CA ARG A 117 -6.47 -7.06 19.65
C ARG A 117 -7.84 -7.35 19.05
N LEU A 118 -8.69 -6.33 18.93
CA LEU A 118 -10.04 -6.48 18.36
C LEU A 118 -9.99 -6.93 16.90
N VAL A 119 -9.12 -6.34 16.08
CA VAL A 119 -9.02 -6.74 14.67
C VAL A 119 -8.46 -8.15 14.52
N ILE A 120 -7.46 -8.54 15.32
CA ILE A 120 -6.87 -9.88 15.25
C ILE A 120 -7.88 -10.95 15.68
N ARG A 121 -8.75 -10.65 16.67
CA ARG A 121 -9.85 -11.53 17.09
C ARG A 121 -11.03 -11.55 16.13
N GLY A 122 -11.07 -10.65 15.15
CA GLY A 122 -12.19 -10.52 14.21
C GLY A 122 -13.43 -9.86 14.81
N GLU A 123 -13.27 -9.12 15.91
CA GLU A 123 -14.37 -8.38 16.56
C GLU A 123 -14.68 -7.06 15.82
N VAL A 124 -13.74 -6.57 15.01
CA VAL A 124 -13.87 -5.41 14.10
C VAL A 124 -13.18 -5.74 12.77
N GLU A 125 -13.62 -5.13 11.66
CA GLU A 125 -13.04 -5.42 10.34
C GLU A 125 -11.73 -4.67 10.12
N GLU A 126 -11.65 -3.41 10.57
CA GLU A 126 -10.48 -2.52 10.43
C GLU A 126 -10.06 -1.86 11.75
N VAL A 127 -8.76 -1.57 11.90
CA VAL A 127 -8.25 -0.92 13.12
C VAL A 127 -8.72 0.53 13.23
N GLU A 128 -9.01 1.17 12.10
CA GLU A 128 -9.55 2.52 12.03
C GLU A 128 -10.91 2.62 12.73
N GLU A 129 -11.80 1.63 12.64
CA GLU A 129 -13.13 1.63 13.31
C GLU A 129 -13.03 1.83 14.82
N VAL A 130 -12.00 1.26 15.45
CA VAL A 130 -11.77 1.40 16.89
C VAL A 130 -11.33 2.83 17.20
N MET A 131 -10.48 3.40 16.34
CA MET A 131 -9.97 4.75 16.52
C MET A 131 -11.04 5.82 16.23
N GLU A 132 -11.99 5.55 15.33
CA GLU A 132 -13.15 6.42 15.11
C GLU A 132 -14.00 6.56 16.37
N ARG A 133 -14.20 5.45 17.10
CA ARG A 133 -14.90 5.45 18.40
C ARG A 133 -14.09 6.20 19.47
N VAL A 134 -12.77 5.97 19.53
CA VAL A 134 -11.88 6.61 20.51
C VAL A 134 -11.80 8.13 20.32
N PHE A 135 -11.74 8.59 19.06
CA PHE A 135 -11.60 10.02 18.74
C PHE A 135 -12.93 10.73 18.46
N GLY A 136 -14.05 9.99 18.38
CA GLY A 136 -15.36 10.55 18.03
C GLY A 136 -15.39 11.14 16.61
N MET A 137 -14.66 10.53 15.67
CA MET A 137 -14.53 11.04 14.30
C MET A 137 -14.74 9.94 13.27
N GLU A 138 -15.77 10.08 12.45
CA GLU A 138 -16.04 9.15 11.34
C GLU A 138 -15.05 9.33 10.18
N ARG A 139 -14.75 8.22 9.51
CA ARG A 139 -13.89 8.15 8.32
C ARG A 139 -12.51 8.76 8.56
N ILE A 140 -11.93 8.52 9.74
CA ILE A 140 -10.64 9.09 10.14
C ILE A 140 -9.53 8.72 9.16
N GLY A 141 -9.62 7.51 8.59
CA GLY A 141 -8.71 6.99 7.57
C GLY A 141 -8.77 7.68 6.21
N GLU A 142 -9.81 8.46 5.93
CA GLU A 142 -10.00 9.21 4.67
C GLU A 142 -9.74 10.72 4.83
N ARG A 143 -9.56 11.21 6.07
CA ARG A 143 -9.31 12.64 6.36
C ARG A 143 -7.82 12.95 6.59
N VAL A 144 -7.28 12.54 7.73
CA VAL A 144 -5.87 12.77 8.09
C VAL A 144 -5.14 11.47 8.47
N GLY A 145 -5.90 10.43 8.80
CA GLY A 145 -5.41 9.15 9.29
C GLY A 145 -5.12 9.15 10.80
N THR A 146 -5.29 7.99 11.44
CA THR A 146 -5.01 7.81 12.88
C THR A 146 -3.59 8.25 13.27
N ILE A 147 -2.61 8.00 12.41
CA ILE A 147 -1.20 8.37 12.67
C ILE A 147 -1.02 9.86 12.95
N TYR A 148 -1.86 10.72 12.37
CA TYR A 148 -1.83 12.16 12.61
C TYR A 148 -2.09 12.49 14.08
N TYR A 149 -3.07 11.84 14.69
CA TYR A 149 -3.38 12.01 16.10
C TYR A 149 -2.29 11.41 17.01
N LEU A 150 -1.82 10.21 16.66
CA LEU A 150 -0.78 9.51 17.43
C LEU A 150 0.55 10.28 17.44
N THR A 151 0.86 10.99 16.36
CA THR A 151 2.08 11.81 16.23
C THR A 151 1.86 13.28 16.59
N ARG A 152 0.71 13.65 17.14
CA ARG A 152 0.37 15.04 17.51
C ARG A 152 0.50 16.02 16.33
N GLY A 153 0.05 15.59 15.16
CA GLY A 153 -0.06 16.39 13.95
C GLY A 153 1.17 16.39 13.04
N LEU A 154 2.17 15.56 13.33
CA LEU A 154 3.45 15.58 12.59
C LEU A 154 3.45 14.70 11.33
N VAL A 155 2.71 13.59 11.33
CA VAL A 155 2.67 12.64 10.20
C VAL A 155 1.24 12.32 9.84
N SER A 156 0.83 12.58 8.61
CA SER A 156 -0.48 12.19 8.08
C SER A 156 -0.44 10.89 7.28
N ARG A 157 -1.61 10.31 7.00
CA ARG A 157 -1.71 9.16 6.08
C ARG A 157 -1.19 9.49 4.68
N ARG A 158 -1.46 10.70 4.18
CA ARG A 158 -0.93 11.15 2.88
C ARG A 158 0.60 11.10 2.87
N ASP A 159 1.25 11.47 3.97
CA ASP A 159 2.71 11.46 4.08
C ASP A 159 3.26 10.02 4.05
N LEU A 160 2.63 9.09 4.78
CA LEU A 160 2.98 7.66 4.72
C LEU A 160 2.80 7.08 3.32
N VAL A 161 1.67 7.37 2.66
CA VAL A 161 1.43 6.91 1.28
C VAL A 161 2.49 7.48 0.33
N ARG A 162 2.74 8.79 0.39
CA ARG A 162 3.77 9.44 -0.43
C ARG A 162 5.12 8.76 -0.23
N GLN A 163 5.52 8.50 1.02
CA GLN A 163 6.78 7.82 1.32
C GLN A 163 6.83 6.39 0.74
N ALA A 164 5.77 5.60 0.91
CA ALA A 164 5.70 4.26 0.33
C ALA A 164 5.85 4.27 -1.20
N VAL A 165 5.20 5.22 -1.87
CA VAL A 165 5.27 5.37 -3.34
C VAL A 165 6.66 5.84 -3.77
N LEU A 166 7.27 6.80 -3.07
CA LEU A 166 8.66 7.22 -3.33
C LEU A 166 9.62 6.03 -3.23
N MET A 167 9.48 5.19 -2.19
CA MET A 167 10.30 3.98 -2.04
C MET A 167 10.07 2.99 -3.19
N ALA A 168 8.82 2.83 -3.65
CA ALA A 168 8.50 1.96 -4.78
C ALA A 168 9.03 2.49 -6.13
N LEU A 169 9.24 3.81 -6.25
CA LEU A 169 9.83 4.43 -7.43
C LEU A 169 11.36 4.30 -7.49
N VAL A 170 12.05 4.00 -6.37
CA VAL A 170 13.52 3.96 -6.32
C VAL A 170 14.16 3.12 -7.44
N PRO A 171 13.71 1.88 -7.72
CA PRO A 171 14.30 1.11 -8.81
C PRO A 171 13.99 1.69 -10.20
N ARG A 172 12.84 2.37 -10.36
CA ARG A 172 12.36 2.94 -11.64
C ARG A 172 13.04 4.26 -11.99
N VAL A 173 13.45 5.06 -11.01
CA VAL A 173 14.18 6.31 -11.28
C VAL A 173 15.70 6.11 -11.36
N ASN A 174 16.18 4.91 -11.00
CA ASN A 174 17.58 4.53 -11.01
C ASN A 174 17.84 3.29 -11.88
N GLU A 175 17.15 3.13 -13.01
CA GLU A 175 17.18 1.89 -13.83
C GLU A 175 18.59 1.40 -14.14
N ASN A 176 19.53 2.32 -14.38
CA ASN A 176 20.95 2.02 -14.64
C ASN A 176 21.66 1.26 -13.49
N LEU A 177 21.17 1.37 -12.26
CA LEU A 177 21.69 0.67 -11.08
C LEU A 177 20.94 -0.66 -10.81
N TYR A 178 19.72 -0.80 -11.32
CA TYR A 178 18.86 -1.97 -11.13
C TYR A 178 18.78 -2.81 -12.41
N LYS A 179 19.93 -3.34 -12.87
CA LYS A 179 20.10 -4.03 -14.16
C LYS A 179 19.47 -5.44 -14.26
N ALA A 180 18.47 -5.75 -13.43
CA ALA A 180 17.75 -7.02 -13.44
C ALA A 180 16.35 -6.83 -14.01
N ALA A 181 15.82 -7.86 -14.67
CA ALA A 181 14.43 -7.84 -15.13
C ALA A 181 13.46 -7.69 -13.94
N LEU A 182 12.53 -6.75 -14.04
CA LEU A 182 11.51 -6.57 -12.99
C LEU A 182 10.67 -7.85 -12.82
N PRO A 183 10.32 -8.23 -11.57
CA PRO A 183 9.37 -9.32 -11.34
C PRO A 183 8.03 -9.02 -12.03
N LYS A 184 7.36 -10.05 -12.58
CA LYS A 184 6.04 -9.87 -13.18
C LYS A 184 4.96 -9.96 -12.11
N ALA A 185 4.11 -8.94 -12.02
CA ALA A 185 3.11 -8.81 -10.95
C ALA A 185 2.16 -10.03 -10.88
N THR A 186 1.72 -10.53 -12.03
CA THR A 186 0.83 -11.70 -12.15
C THR A 186 1.48 -12.98 -11.64
N ASP A 187 2.78 -13.17 -11.91
CA ASP A 187 3.52 -14.35 -11.49
C ASP A 187 3.70 -14.34 -9.97
N ILE A 188 4.09 -13.18 -9.41
CA ILE A 188 4.20 -13.00 -7.96
C ILE A 188 2.85 -13.23 -7.28
N LEU A 189 1.76 -12.68 -7.84
CA LEU A 189 0.42 -12.87 -7.30
C LEU A 189 0.00 -14.34 -7.29
N ALA A 190 0.31 -15.09 -8.35
CA ALA A 190 0.02 -16.52 -8.45
C ALA A 190 0.77 -17.32 -7.38
N VAL A 191 2.06 -17.05 -7.17
CA VAL A 191 2.87 -17.70 -6.12
C VAL A 191 2.32 -17.36 -4.73
N LEU A 192 2.02 -16.08 -4.47
CA LEU A 192 1.48 -15.68 -3.19
C LEU A 192 0.17 -16.40 -2.91
N LYS A 193 -0.75 -16.49 -3.88
CA LYS A 193 -2.06 -17.14 -3.71
C LYS A 193 -1.98 -18.67 -3.56
N SER A 194 -1.04 -19.33 -4.22
CA SER A 194 -0.85 -20.78 -4.10
C SER A 194 -0.29 -21.20 -2.75
N GLY A 195 0.30 -20.27 -1.99
CA GLY A 195 0.95 -20.57 -0.71
C GLY A 195 2.31 -21.26 -0.86
N VAL A 196 2.80 -21.41 -2.09
CA VAL A 196 4.14 -21.92 -2.37
C VAL A 196 5.16 -20.84 -1.98
N ALA A 197 6.24 -21.26 -1.31
CA ALA A 197 7.33 -20.33 -0.99
C ALA A 197 7.92 -19.75 -2.28
N TYR A 198 8.01 -18.42 -2.36
CA TYR A 198 8.70 -17.76 -3.46
C TYR A 198 10.20 -18.03 -3.33
N VAL A 199 10.74 -18.90 -4.19
CA VAL A 199 12.18 -19.10 -4.33
C VAL A 199 12.65 -18.13 -5.40
N SER A 200 13.38 -17.09 -5.00
CA SER A 200 13.99 -16.15 -5.95
C SER A 200 15.23 -16.78 -6.59
N ASP A 201 15.07 -17.89 -7.32
CA ASP A 201 16.15 -18.48 -8.11
C ASP A 201 16.25 -17.71 -9.43
N ARG A 202 16.73 -16.47 -9.34
CA ARG A 202 17.28 -15.76 -10.49
C ARG A 202 18.79 -15.65 -10.23
N ARG A 203 19.51 -16.55 -10.90
CA ARG A 203 20.98 -16.63 -10.95
C ARG A 203 21.62 -15.27 -11.25
#